data_AF-A0A2I3LFF0-F1
#
_entry.id   AF-A0A2I3LFF0-F1
#
_cell.length_a   1.000
_cell.length_b   1.000
_cell.length_c   1.000
_cell.angle_alpha   90.00
_cell.angle_beta   90.00
_cell.angle_gamma   90.00
#
_symmetry.space_group_name_H-M   'P 1'
#
loop_
_entity.id
_entity.type
_entity.pdbx_description
1 polymer ?
#
loop_
_entity_poly.entity_id
_entity_poly.type
_entity_poly.pdbx_seq_one_letter_code
_entity_poly.pdbx_strand_id
1 'polypeptide(L)'
;MTTTFLQTSSSTFGGGSTRGGSLLAGGGGFGGGSLYGGGGSRNISASSARFVSSGSGGGYGGGMRVCGFGGGAGSAFGGGFGGGIGGGFGGGFGGGDGGLLSGNEKITMQNLNDRLASYLDKVRALEEANADLEVKIRDWYQKQTPTSPERDYSQYFKTTEELRDKIMATTIDNSRVILEIDNARLAADDFRLKYENELALRQSVEADINGLRRVLDELTLAKTDLEMQIEGLNEELAYLKKNHEEEMKEFSNQVVGQVNVEMDATPGIDLTRVLAEMRAQYEAMAERNRRDAEEWFHAKSAELNKEVSTNTAMIQTSKTEITELRRTLQGLEIELQSQLSMKAGLENTVAETECRYALQLQQIQGLISSIEAQLSELRSEMECQNQEYKMLLDIKTRLEQEIATYRSLLEDQDAKMTGVPSSAGSVSPRSTSVTTTSSVSVTTTSNASGRRTSDVRRP
;
A
#
# COMPACT_ATOMS: atom_id res chain seq x y z
N MET A 1 60.73 -45.46 -25.22
CA MET A 1 60.79 -46.62 -26.11
C MET A 1 59.57 -46.54 -27.01
N THR A 2 59.78 -46.10 -28.27
CA THR A 2 59.37 -46.81 -29.49
C THR A 2 58.18 -47.77 -29.35
N THR A 3 57.08 -47.74 -30.10
CA THR A 3 56.89 -47.48 -31.55
C THR A 3 55.41 -47.25 -31.90
N THR A 4 55.20 -46.45 -32.93
CA THR A 4 54.02 -46.30 -33.79
C THR A 4 53.56 -47.62 -34.44
N PHE A 5 52.26 -47.75 -34.73
CA PHE A 5 51.77 -48.48 -35.91
C PHE A 5 50.44 -47.88 -36.41
N LEU A 6 50.49 -47.32 -37.63
CA LEU A 6 49.36 -47.00 -38.49
C LEU A 6 48.91 -48.28 -39.21
N GLN A 7 47.61 -48.47 -39.45
CA GLN A 7 47.19 -48.91 -40.78
C GLN A 7 45.75 -48.55 -41.14
N THR A 8 45.70 -47.90 -42.30
CA THR A 8 44.64 -47.51 -43.23
C THR A 8 43.84 -48.71 -43.76
N SER A 9 42.57 -48.51 -44.12
CA SER A 9 42.00 -49.03 -45.38
C SER A 9 40.66 -48.38 -45.72
N SER A 10 40.61 -47.87 -46.95
CA SER A 10 39.51 -47.26 -47.68
C SER A 10 38.73 -48.30 -48.49
N SER A 11 37.48 -47.99 -48.84
CA SER A 11 36.94 -48.38 -50.15
C SER A 11 35.76 -47.50 -50.55
N THR A 12 35.97 -46.76 -51.63
CA THR A 12 34.97 -46.10 -52.46
C THR A 12 34.22 -47.12 -53.32
N PHE A 13 32.91 -46.96 -53.49
CA PHE A 13 32.20 -47.46 -54.67
C PHE A 13 31.10 -46.47 -55.05
N GLY A 14 31.16 -45.98 -56.28
CA GLY A 14 30.21 -45.02 -56.84
C GLY A 14 29.14 -45.67 -57.72
N GLY A 15 28.18 -44.84 -58.12
CA GLY A 15 27.36 -45.05 -59.30
C GLY A 15 25.90 -45.39 -59.02
N GLY A 16 24.97 -44.65 -59.66
CA GLY A 16 23.62 -45.13 -59.88
C GLY A 16 22.53 -44.08 -59.81
N SER A 17 22.39 -43.27 -60.86
CA SER A 17 21.19 -42.49 -61.15
C SER A 17 20.09 -43.43 -61.67
N THR A 18 18.91 -43.46 -61.03
CA THR A 18 17.69 -43.98 -61.65
C THR A 18 16.49 -43.13 -61.30
N ARG A 19 15.95 -42.50 -62.35
CA ARG A 19 14.57 -42.01 -62.47
C ARG A 19 13.57 -43.13 -62.14
N GLY A 20 12.49 -42.78 -61.45
CA GLY A 20 11.27 -43.59 -61.33
C GLY A 20 10.13 -42.72 -60.83
N GLY A 21 9.17 -42.43 -61.69
CA GLY A 21 8.08 -41.47 -61.44
C GLY A 21 6.86 -42.05 -60.73
N SER A 22 6.19 -41.14 -60.02
CA SER A 22 4.74 -40.87 -59.95
C SER A 22 3.73 -42.01 -59.75
N LEU A 23 3.00 -41.95 -58.63
CA LEU A 23 1.53 -42.10 -58.53
C LEU A 23 1.08 -41.24 -57.32
N LEU A 24 0.40 -40.11 -57.50
CA LEU A 24 -1.06 -39.91 -57.58
C LEU A 24 -1.85 -40.33 -56.33
N ALA A 25 -2.22 -39.34 -55.51
CA ALA A 25 -3.51 -39.12 -54.82
C ALA A 25 -3.29 -37.94 -53.85
N GLY A 26 -4.09 -36.88 -53.76
CA GLY A 26 -5.42 -36.57 -54.27
C GLY A 26 -6.06 -35.63 -53.24
N GLY A 27 -6.48 -34.44 -53.69
CA GLY A 27 -7.25 -33.45 -52.91
C GLY A 27 -6.41 -32.31 -52.33
N GLY A 28 -6.55 -31.04 -52.71
CA GLY A 28 -7.58 -30.34 -53.48
C GLY A 28 -8.23 -29.24 -52.63
N GLY A 29 -8.13 -27.97 -53.07
CA GLY A 29 -8.88 -26.80 -52.57
C GLY A 29 -7.96 -25.75 -51.93
N PHE A 30 -7.33 -24.81 -52.64
CA PHE A 30 -7.81 -23.62 -53.38
C PHE A 30 -8.56 -22.55 -52.57
N GLY A 31 -7.99 -21.34 -52.61
CA GLY A 31 -8.57 -20.04 -52.22
C GLY A 31 -7.56 -19.23 -51.40
N GLY A 32 -6.80 -18.25 -51.89
CA GLY A 32 -6.90 -17.44 -53.11
C GLY A 32 -7.47 -16.05 -52.79
N GLY A 33 -6.59 -15.05 -52.63
CA GLY A 33 -6.92 -13.62 -52.48
C GLY A 33 -6.19 -12.98 -51.28
N SER A 34 -4.99 -12.41 -51.36
CA SER A 34 -4.45 -11.32 -52.20
C SER A 34 -4.77 -9.90 -51.69
N LEU A 35 -3.69 -9.30 -51.16
CA LEU A 35 -3.20 -7.92 -51.32
C LEU A 35 -3.68 -6.76 -50.42
N TYR A 36 -2.64 -6.00 -50.03
CA TYR A 36 -2.56 -4.66 -49.45
C TYR A 36 -2.96 -4.54 -47.97
N GLY A 37 -2.17 -3.98 -47.07
CA GLY A 37 -0.95 -3.17 -47.20
C GLY A 37 -0.95 -2.17 -46.05
N GLY A 38 0.20 -2.01 -45.37
CA GLY A 38 0.44 -0.87 -44.49
C GLY A 38 0.55 -1.18 -42.99
N GLY A 39 1.77 -0.98 -42.49
CA GLY A 39 1.95 -0.08 -41.35
C GLY A 39 1.85 -0.67 -39.94
N GLY A 40 3.02 -1.03 -39.41
CA GLY A 40 3.48 -0.43 -38.16
C GLY A 40 3.04 -1.04 -36.83
N SER A 41 3.90 -0.81 -35.84
CA SER A 41 3.75 -1.06 -34.40
C SER A 41 3.75 -2.52 -33.92
N ARG A 42 4.95 -2.92 -33.50
CA ARG A 42 5.23 -3.90 -32.45
C ARG A 42 4.41 -3.58 -31.20
N ASN A 43 3.84 -4.58 -30.56
CA ASN A 43 3.65 -4.66 -29.11
C ASN A 43 3.43 -6.13 -28.73
N ILE A 44 4.50 -6.77 -28.25
CA ILE A 44 4.45 -8.09 -27.63
C ILE A 44 4.13 -7.88 -26.16
N SER A 45 3.03 -8.50 -25.73
CA SER A 45 2.64 -8.69 -24.34
C SER A 45 3.65 -9.63 -23.66
N ALA A 46 4.23 -9.21 -22.54
CA ALA A 46 5.05 -10.08 -21.71
C ALA A 46 4.73 -9.82 -20.23
N SER A 47 3.91 -10.71 -19.70
CA SER A 47 3.72 -10.94 -18.27
C SER A 47 5.04 -11.39 -17.65
N SER A 48 5.53 -10.70 -16.62
CA SER A 48 6.67 -11.18 -15.83
C SER A 48 6.22 -11.45 -14.39
N ALA A 49 6.19 -12.74 -14.07
CA ALA A 49 6.00 -13.27 -12.73
C ALA A 49 7.24 -12.95 -11.88
N ARG A 50 7.01 -12.40 -10.69
CA ARG A 50 8.07 -12.14 -9.72
C ARG A 50 8.25 -13.37 -8.86
N PHE A 51 9.42 -13.98 -8.96
CA PHE A 51 9.88 -15.01 -8.04
C PHE A 51 10.33 -14.38 -6.73
N VAL A 52 9.90 -15.02 -5.64
CA VAL A 52 10.23 -14.73 -4.25
C VAL A 52 11.49 -15.52 -3.90
N SER A 53 12.49 -14.89 -3.29
CA SER A 53 13.57 -15.59 -2.61
C SER A 53 13.45 -15.34 -1.10
N SER A 54 13.12 -16.41 -0.40
CA SER A 54 13.12 -16.54 1.05
C SER A 54 14.54 -16.83 1.54
N GLY A 55 15.11 -15.93 2.35
CA GLY A 55 16.27 -16.19 3.18
C GLY A 55 15.87 -16.10 4.66
N SER A 56 15.84 -17.24 5.35
CA SER A 56 15.64 -17.36 6.80
C SER A 56 16.86 -16.84 7.57
N GLY A 57 16.62 -16.15 8.69
CA GLY A 57 17.66 -15.89 9.69
C GLY A 57 17.23 -15.02 10.86
N GLY A 58 16.94 -15.65 12.01
CA GLY A 58 17.32 -15.15 13.33
C GLY A 58 16.44 -14.08 13.97
N GLY A 59 15.66 -14.48 14.97
CA GLY A 59 14.81 -13.58 15.75
C GLY A 59 15.55 -12.71 16.78
N TYR A 60 14.85 -11.67 17.21
CA TYR A 60 14.81 -11.21 18.60
C TYR A 60 13.37 -10.81 18.92
N GLY A 61 12.84 -11.43 19.98
CA GLY A 61 11.53 -11.13 20.53
C GLY A 61 11.51 -9.79 21.27
N GLY A 62 10.36 -9.13 21.22
CA GLY A 62 10.09 -7.88 21.92
C GLY A 62 8.63 -7.51 21.78
N GLY A 63 7.75 -8.35 22.34
CA GLY A 63 6.33 -8.05 22.44
C GLY A 63 6.01 -7.13 23.62
N MET A 64 4.92 -6.38 23.45
CA MET A 64 4.10 -5.75 24.49
C MET A 64 4.55 -4.37 25.02
N ARG A 65 3.82 -3.30 24.70
CA ARG A 65 2.65 -2.82 25.48
C ARG A 65 2.14 -1.48 24.95
N VAL A 66 0.82 -1.48 24.74
CA VAL A 66 -0.05 -0.30 24.76
C VAL A 66 0.13 0.41 26.10
N CYS A 67 0.50 1.69 26.08
CA CYS A 67 0.45 2.57 27.23
C CYS A 67 -1.01 3.03 27.45
N GLY A 68 -1.78 2.20 28.17
CA GLY A 68 -2.93 2.66 28.92
C GLY A 68 -2.45 3.43 30.15
N PHE A 69 -2.84 4.69 30.26
CA PHE A 69 -2.56 5.50 31.44
C PHE A 69 -3.66 5.22 32.48
N GLY A 70 -3.29 4.51 33.54
CA GLY A 70 -4.11 4.28 34.72
C GLY A 70 -3.24 4.29 35.98
N GLY A 71 -3.68 5.05 36.99
CA GLY A 71 -3.10 5.15 38.34
C GLY A 71 -2.92 6.62 38.74
N GLY A 72 -3.49 7.17 39.81
CA GLY A 72 -4.24 6.61 40.93
C GLY A 72 -3.84 7.33 42.22
N ALA A 73 -4.78 8.03 42.85
CA ALA A 73 -4.82 8.41 44.27
C ALA A 73 -6.25 8.95 44.52
N GLY A 74 -7.09 8.46 45.42
CA GLY A 74 -6.87 7.66 46.62
C GLY A 74 -7.52 8.41 47.79
N SER A 75 -8.78 8.09 48.11
CA SER A 75 -9.39 8.25 49.46
C SER A 75 -10.85 7.82 49.42
N ALA A 76 -11.06 6.52 49.65
CA ALA A 76 -12.30 6.02 50.21
C ALA A 76 -12.16 6.07 51.74
N PHE A 77 -13.08 6.73 52.41
CA PHE A 77 -13.37 6.48 53.82
C PHE A 77 -14.88 6.35 53.96
N GLY A 78 -15.33 5.10 54.06
CA GLY A 78 -16.59 4.78 54.71
C GLY A 78 -16.41 4.97 56.21
N GLY A 79 -17.41 5.54 56.87
CA GLY A 79 -17.44 5.75 58.30
C GLY A 79 -18.84 6.13 58.73
N GLY A 80 -19.65 5.12 59.02
CA GLY A 80 -20.87 5.32 59.80
C GLY A 80 -20.51 5.79 61.20
N PHE A 81 -21.22 6.79 61.69
CA PHE A 81 -21.33 7.07 63.11
C PHE A 81 -22.77 7.48 63.41
N GLY A 82 -23.48 6.58 64.07
CA GLY A 82 -24.66 6.94 64.85
C GLY A 82 -24.22 7.83 66.00
N GLY A 83 -24.96 8.91 66.22
CA GLY A 83 -24.78 9.82 67.33
C GLY A 83 -26.13 10.42 67.68
N GLY A 84 -26.83 9.77 68.60
CA GLY A 84 -28.04 10.32 69.20
C GLY A 84 -27.71 11.57 70.01
N ILE A 85 -28.53 12.60 69.86
CA ILE A 85 -28.68 13.65 70.86
C ILE A 85 -30.16 13.75 71.17
N GLY A 86 -30.53 13.13 72.29
CA GLY A 86 -31.72 13.47 73.02
C GLY A 86 -31.55 14.85 73.63
N GLY A 87 -32.57 15.69 73.49
CA GLY A 87 -32.66 17.00 74.10
C GLY A 87 -34.13 17.28 74.38
N GLY A 88 -34.65 16.64 75.43
CA GLY A 88 -35.97 16.97 75.96
C GLY A 88 -35.96 18.37 76.53
N PHE A 89 -36.96 19.16 76.18
CA PHE A 89 -37.43 20.27 76.99
C PHE A 89 -38.92 20.10 77.19
N GLY A 90 -39.25 19.33 78.22
CA GLY A 90 -40.51 19.48 78.95
C GLY A 90 -40.39 20.71 79.84
N GLY A 91 -41.31 21.64 79.67
CA GLY A 91 -41.46 22.83 80.51
C GLY A 91 -42.93 23.08 80.75
N GLY A 92 -43.52 22.26 81.61
CA GLY A 92 -44.84 22.51 82.18
C GLY A 92 -44.74 23.55 83.30
N PHE A 93 -45.60 24.56 83.21
CA PHE A 93 -46.19 25.32 84.32
C PHE A 93 -47.65 25.49 83.91
N GLY A 94 -48.69 25.00 84.59
CA GLY A 94 -48.79 24.54 85.97
C GLY A 94 -49.17 25.68 86.91
N GLY A 95 -50.48 25.84 87.16
CA GLY A 95 -51.08 26.74 88.18
C GLY A 95 -51.90 27.86 87.54
N GLY A 96 -53.24 27.91 87.61
CA GLY A 96 -54.15 27.31 88.57
C GLY A 96 -54.44 28.27 89.73
N ASP A 97 -55.24 29.31 89.48
CA ASP A 97 -56.09 30.04 90.45
C ASP A 97 -57.03 30.93 89.60
N GLY A 98 -58.35 30.96 89.69
CA GLY A 98 -59.22 30.68 90.82
C GLY A 98 -60.06 31.92 91.17
N GLY A 99 -60.81 32.52 90.22
CA GLY A 99 -61.78 33.55 90.60
C GLY A 99 -62.32 34.48 89.50
N LEU A 100 -63.62 34.36 89.23
CA LEU A 100 -64.56 35.45 88.92
C LEU A 100 -64.59 36.05 87.48
N LEU A 101 -65.00 35.23 86.52
CA LEU A 101 -66.03 35.45 85.47
C LEU A 101 -66.46 36.88 85.02
N SER A 102 -65.56 37.86 84.86
CA SER A 102 -65.86 39.12 84.15
C SER A 102 -64.63 39.88 83.58
N GLY A 103 -63.54 39.19 83.22
CA GLY A 103 -62.29 39.84 82.73
C GLY A 103 -61.54 39.14 81.59
N ASN A 104 -62.06 38.02 81.07
CA ASN A 104 -61.31 37.12 80.18
C ASN A 104 -61.04 37.71 78.78
N GLU A 105 -61.97 38.48 78.20
CA GLU A 105 -61.84 38.95 76.81
C GLU A 105 -60.79 40.06 76.64
N LYS A 106 -60.67 40.95 77.63
CA LYS A 106 -59.74 42.09 77.56
C LYS A 106 -58.28 41.65 77.73
N ILE A 107 -58.01 40.69 78.63
CA ILE A 107 -56.66 40.15 78.85
C ILE A 107 -56.22 39.28 77.67
N THR A 108 -57.13 38.50 77.06
CA THR A 108 -56.82 37.77 75.83
C THR A 108 -56.54 38.71 74.66
N MET A 109 -57.30 39.80 74.52
CA MET A 109 -57.05 40.82 73.50
C MET A 109 -55.74 41.58 73.74
N GLN A 110 -55.37 41.80 74.99
CA GLN A 110 -54.09 42.43 75.33
C GLN A 110 -52.92 41.51 75.03
N ASN A 111 -53.00 40.22 75.35
CA ASN A 111 -51.97 39.23 75.02
C ASN A 111 -51.80 39.04 73.49
N LEU A 112 -52.91 39.06 72.74
CA LEU A 112 -52.89 39.06 71.27
C LEU A 112 -52.25 40.33 70.70
N ASN A 113 -52.56 41.50 71.27
CA ASN A 113 -51.93 42.76 70.87
C ASN A 113 -50.44 42.81 71.23
N ASP A 114 -50.04 42.33 72.41
CA ASP A 114 -48.63 42.26 72.81
C ASP A 114 -47.86 41.29 71.90
N ARG A 115 -48.50 40.19 71.51
CA ARG A 115 -47.93 39.24 70.55
C ARG A 115 -47.85 39.85 69.15
N LEU A 116 -48.85 40.60 68.71
CA LEU A 116 -48.82 41.32 67.43
C LEU A 116 -47.77 42.43 67.42
N ALA A 117 -47.59 43.16 68.52
CA ALA A 117 -46.50 44.11 68.70
C ALA A 117 -45.14 43.41 68.61
N SER A 118 -44.96 42.27 69.28
CA SER A 118 -43.72 41.48 69.17
C SER A 118 -43.47 40.93 67.76
N TYR A 119 -44.53 40.61 67.01
CA TYR A 119 -44.42 40.22 65.60
C TYR A 119 -44.05 41.42 64.71
N LEU A 120 -44.64 42.60 64.93
CA LEU A 120 -44.30 43.81 64.20
C LEU A 120 -42.85 44.26 64.47
N ASP A 121 -42.38 44.16 65.71
CA ASP A 121 -40.98 44.45 66.05
C ASP A 121 -40.03 43.44 65.42
N LYS A 122 -40.43 42.16 65.35
CA LYS A 122 -39.65 41.13 64.65
C LYS A 122 -39.63 41.33 63.13
N VAL A 123 -40.72 41.79 62.53
CA VAL A 123 -40.77 42.14 61.11
C VAL A 123 -39.86 43.33 60.82
N ARG A 124 -39.90 44.39 61.64
CA ARG A 124 -38.97 45.53 61.50
C ARG A 124 -37.51 45.13 61.62
N ALA A 125 -37.17 44.30 62.61
CA ALA A 125 -35.80 43.80 62.77
C ALA A 125 -35.34 42.95 61.59
N LEU A 126 -36.24 42.16 60.98
CA LEU A 126 -35.94 41.39 59.77
C LEU A 126 -35.82 42.28 58.52
N GLU A 127 -36.63 43.33 58.39
CA GLU A 127 -36.53 44.31 57.31
C GLU A 127 -35.20 45.07 57.38
N GLU A 128 -34.79 45.50 58.58
CA GLU A 128 -33.49 46.16 58.80
C GLU A 128 -32.31 45.22 58.48
N ALA A 129 -32.37 43.96 58.95
CA ALA A 129 -31.36 42.96 58.62
C ALA A 129 -31.29 42.64 57.12
N ASN A 130 -32.43 42.62 56.42
CA ASN A 130 -32.46 42.44 54.97
C ASN A 130 -31.86 43.64 54.23
N ALA A 131 -32.18 44.87 54.65
CA ALA A 131 -31.59 46.07 54.07
C ALA A 131 -30.06 46.09 54.21
N ASP A 132 -29.54 45.69 55.37
CA ASP A 132 -28.10 45.55 55.61
C ASP A 132 -27.43 44.47 54.73
N LEU A 133 -28.11 43.34 54.52
CA LEU A 133 -27.63 42.28 53.63
C LEU A 133 -27.61 42.73 52.17
N GLU A 134 -28.63 43.45 51.71
CA GLU A 134 -28.67 44.01 50.36
C GLU A 134 -27.53 44.99 50.09
N VAL A 135 -27.20 45.84 51.07
CA VAL A 135 -26.06 46.76 50.97
C VAL A 135 -24.75 45.99 50.91
N LYS A 136 -24.56 44.97 51.74
CA LYS A 136 -23.37 44.11 51.71
C LYS A 136 -23.22 43.35 50.39
N ILE A 137 -24.31 42.88 49.81
CA ILE A 137 -24.32 42.22 48.49
C ILE A 137 -23.91 43.23 47.40
N ARG A 138 -24.49 44.43 47.41
CA ARG A 138 -24.11 45.50 46.46
C ARG A 138 -22.64 45.87 46.57
N ASP A 139 -22.13 46.09 47.78
CA ASP A 139 -20.73 46.38 48.03
C ASP A 139 -19.80 45.24 47.60
N TRP A 140 -20.22 43.99 47.80
CA TRP A 140 -19.47 42.82 47.36
C TRP A 140 -19.38 42.76 45.82
N TYR A 141 -20.50 42.97 45.11
CA TYR A 141 -20.50 43.04 43.65
C TYR A 141 -19.68 44.19 43.11
N GLN A 142 -19.69 45.35 43.77
CA GLN A 142 -18.91 46.51 43.35
C GLN A 142 -17.41 46.32 43.57
N LYS A 143 -17.01 45.59 44.63
CA LYS A 143 -15.61 45.20 44.87
C LYS A 143 -15.14 44.04 43.99
N GLN A 144 -16.05 43.16 43.58
CA GLN A 144 -15.79 42.03 42.67
C GLN A 144 -15.89 42.43 41.20
N THR A 145 -16.47 43.58 40.88
CA THR A 145 -16.39 44.17 39.55
C THR A 145 -14.92 44.52 39.32
N PRO A 146 -14.19 43.79 38.46
CA PRO A 146 -12.76 43.97 38.38
C PRO A 146 -12.47 45.33 37.72
N THR A 147 -12.16 46.35 38.53
CA THR A 147 -11.45 47.56 38.09
C THR A 147 -9.97 47.25 37.82
N SER A 148 -9.68 46.07 37.28
CA SER A 148 -8.40 45.78 36.67
C SER A 148 -8.54 46.14 35.19
N PRO A 149 -7.70 47.01 34.62
CA PRO A 149 -7.68 47.17 33.17
C PRO A 149 -7.50 45.77 32.58
N GLU A 150 -8.27 45.46 31.52
CA GLU A 150 -8.14 44.21 30.78
C GLU A 150 -6.67 43.83 30.71
N ARG A 151 -6.28 42.69 31.31
CA ARG A 151 -4.90 42.21 31.18
C ARG A 151 -4.65 42.10 29.67
N ASP A 152 -3.79 42.96 29.12
CA ASP A 152 -3.54 43.00 27.68
C ASP A 152 -2.88 41.70 27.21
N TYR A 153 -3.68 40.70 26.87
CA TYR A 153 -3.22 39.39 26.36
C TYR A 153 -2.69 39.46 24.92
N SER A 154 -2.73 40.65 24.30
CA SER A 154 -2.28 40.91 22.92
C SER A 154 -0.87 40.38 22.62
N GLN A 155 0.06 40.50 23.57
CA GLN A 155 1.44 39.99 23.42
C GLN A 155 1.50 38.46 23.31
N TYR A 156 0.62 37.75 24.02
CA TYR A 156 0.55 36.28 23.95
C TYR A 156 -0.08 35.81 22.64
N PHE A 157 -1.02 36.56 22.08
CA PHE A 157 -1.56 36.25 20.75
C PHE A 157 -0.51 36.37 19.67
N LYS A 158 0.30 37.44 19.69
CA LYS A 158 1.39 37.63 18.73
C LYS A 158 2.43 36.50 18.80
N THR A 159 2.87 36.14 20.00
CA THR A 159 3.82 35.02 20.18
C THR A 159 3.23 33.66 19.78
N THR A 160 1.92 33.46 20.01
CA THR A 160 1.21 32.25 19.57
C THR A 160 1.12 32.17 18.04
N GLU A 161 0.88 33.30 17.37
CA GLU A 161 0.87 33.39 15.91
C GLU A 161 2.25 33.12 15.32
N GLU A 162 3.31 33.75 15.84
CA GLU A 162 4.68 33.49 15.43
C GLU A 162 5.08 32.01 15.60
N LEU A 163 4.65 31.36 16.69
CA LEU A 163 4.89 29.93 16.90
C LEU A 163 4.10 29.06 15.90
N ARG A 164 2.86 29.42 15.57
CA ARG A 164 2.06 28.71 14.57
C ARG A 164 2.70 28.82 13.18
N ASP A 165 3.15 30.00 12.80
CA ASP A 165 3.83 30.22 11.52
C ASP A 165 5.12 29.41 11.45
N LYS A 166 5.89 29.35 12.53
CA LYS A 166 7.09 28.51 12.61
C LYS A 166 6.77 27.02 12.49
N ILE A 167 5.69 26.55 13.10
CA ILE A 167 5.23 25.16 12.97
C ILE A 167 4.82 24.88 11.52
N MET A 168 4.09 25.79 10.88
CA MET A 168 3.68 25.64 9.48
C MET A 168 4.89 25.62 8.54
N ALA A 169 5.82 26.55 8.69
CA ALA A 169 7.05 26.61 7.90
C ALA A 169 7.87 25.31 8.05
N THR A 170 8.09 24.86 9.29
CA THR A 170 8.81 23.60 9.54
C THR A 170 8.07 22.37 9.02
N THR A 171 6.74 22.37 9.01
CA THR A 171 5.93 21.28 8.42
C THR A 171 6.08 21.23 6.91
N ILE A 172 6.08 22.39 6.25
CA ILE A 172 6.32 22.50 4.80
C ILE A 172 7.75 22.05 4.46
N ASP A 173 8.75 22.52 5.20
CA ASP A 173 10.14 22.12 5.01
C ASP A 173 10.33 20.61 5.24
N ASN A 174 9.70 20.05 6.26
CA ASN A 174 9.71 18.61 6.51
C ASN A 174 9.10 17.83 5.33
N SER A 175 7.96 18.28 4.82
CA SER A 175 7.30 17.68 3.64
C SER A 175 8.19 17.75 2.40
N ARG A 176 8.88 18.88 2.19
CA ARG A 176 9.85 19.04 1.10
C ARG A 176 11.02 18.07 1.23
N VAL A 177 11.60 17.94 2.42
CA VAL A 177 12.71 17.00 2.66
C VAL A 177 12.27 15.55 2.44
N ILE A 178 11.05 15.18 2.84
CA ILE A 178 10.49 13.84 2.56
C ILE A 178 10.42 13.59 1.06
N LEU A 179 9.93 14.55 0.27
CA LEU A 179 9.87 14.42 -1.20
C LEU A 179 11.27 14.32 -1.83
N GLU A 180 12.25 15.07 -1.33
CA GLU A 180 13.64 14.97 -1.78
C GLU A 180 14.25 13.59 -1.43
N ILE A 181 13.94 13.03 -0.26
CA ILE A 181 14.34 11.66 0.13
C ILE A 181 13.70 10.63 -0.79
N ASP A 182 12.41 10.74 -1.06
CA ASP A 182 11.70 9.79 -1.92
C ASP A 182 12.22 9.86 -3.37
N ASN A 183 12.51 11.06 -3.88
CA ASN A 183 13.15 11.23 -5.18
C ASN A 183 14.55 10.59 -5.22
N ALA A 184 15.38 10.85 -4.21
CA ALA A 184 16.71 10.25 -4.11
C ALA A 184 16.66 8.71 -4.02
N ARG A 185 15.67 8.15 -3.30
CA ARG A 185 15.44 6.70 -3.23
C ARG A 185 15.03 6.12 -4.58
N LEU A 186 14.07 6.75 -5.27
CA LEU A 186 13.65 6.31 -6.60
C LEU A 186 14.80 6.37 -7.61
N ALA A 187 15.63 7.41 -7.56
CA ALA A 187 16.83 7.50 -8.39
C ALA A 187 17.86 6.42 -8.05
N ALA A 188 18.08 6.13 -6.77
CA ALA A 188 18.97 5.05 -6.34
C ALA A 188 18.48 3.68 -6.81
N ASP A 189 17.18 3.41 -6.72
CA ASP A 189 16.57 2.18 -7.22
C ASP A 189 16.66 2.05 -8.75
N ASP A 190 16.48 3.15 -9.50
CA ASP A 190 16.68 3.17 -10.95
C ASP A 190 18.14 2.83 -11.33
N PHE A 191 19.11 3.42 -10.63
CA PHE A 191 20.52 3.07 -10.84
C PHE A 191 20.84 1.63 -10.44
N ARG A 192 20.24 1.12 -9.35
CA ARG A 192 20.40 -0.27 -8.92
C ARG A 192 19.88 -1.24 -10.00
N LEU A 193 18.68 -1.01 -10.52
CA LEU A 193 18.11 -1.84 -11.59
C LEU A 193 18.95 -1.76 -12.88
N LYS A 194 19.43 -0.57 -13.26
CA LYS A 194 20.35 -0.41 -14.39
C LYS A 194 21.65 -1.18 -14.19
N TYR A 195 22.23 -1.12 -12.99
CA TYR A 195 23.43 -1.87 -12.65
C TYR A 195 23.20 -3.39 -12.71
N GLU A 196 22.09 -3.88 -12.16
CA GLU A 196 21.74 -5.31 -12.21
C GLU A 196 21.55 -5.81 -13.65
N ASN A 197 20.91 -5.02 -14.50
CA ASN A 197 20.75 -5.35 -15.92
C ASN A 197 22.10 -5.36 -16.65
N GLU A 198 22.93 -4.33 -16.47
CA GLU A 198 24.26 -4.26 -17.08
C GLU A 198 25.16 -5.41 -16.59
N LEU A 199 25.08 -5.76 -15.31
CA LEU A 199 25.82 -6.89 -14.75
C LEU A 199 25.38 -8.21 -15.40
N ALA A 200 24.07 -8.42 -15.58
CA ALA A 200 23.54 -9.61 -16.26
C ALA A 200 24.00 -9.69 -17.73
N LEU A 201 23.95 -8.56 -18.45
CA LEU A 201 24.46 -8.47 -19.82
C LEU A 201 25.96 -8.77 -19.88
N ARG A 202 26.75 -8.19 -18.97
CA ARG A 202 28.18 -8.45 -18.86
C ARG A 202 28.47 -9.93 -18.63
N GLN A 203 27.76 -10.57 -17.70
CA GLN A 203 27.92 -12.01 -17.42
C GLN A 203 27.57 -12.86 -18.64
N SER A 204 26.53 -12.52 -19.39
CA SER A 204 26.19 -13.19 -20.65
C SER A 204 27.32 -13.07 -21.67
N VAL A 205 27.84 -11.85 -21.87
CA VAL A 205 28.95 -11.61 -22.82
C VAL A 205 30.22 -12.33 -22.37
N GLU A 206 30.51 -12.37 -21.07
CA GLU A 206 31.65 -13.14 -20.54
C GLU A 206 31.47 -14.64 -20.78
N ALA A 207 30.26 -15.18 -20.62
CA ALA A 207 29.95 -16.57 -20.94
C ALA A 207 30.17 -16.86 -22.44
N ASP A 208 29.70 -15.97 -23.32
CA ASP A 208 29.89 -16.08 -24.77
C ASP A 208 31.38 -16.03 -25.15
N ILE A 209 32.16 -15.11 -24.57
CA ILE A 209 33.62 -15.03 -24.78
C ILE A 209 34.31 -16.33 -24.35
N ASN A 210 33.92 -16.89 -23.19
CA ASN A 210 34.46 -18.16 -22.73
C ASN A 210 34.07 -19.33 -23.63
N GLY A 211 32.85 -19.32 -24.19
CA GLY A 211 32.40 -20.27 -25.20
C GLY A 211 33.22 -20.16 -26.49
N LEU A 212 33.43 -18.94 -27.01
CA LEU A 212 34.24 -18.70 -28.20
C LEU A 212 35.70 -19.12 -28.01
N ARG A 213 36.26 -18.94 -26.81
CA ARG A 213 37.60 -19.45 -26.48
C ARG A 213 37.67 -20.98 -26.57
N ARG A 214 36.67 -21.69 -26.04
CA ARG A 214 36.60 -23.16 -26.19
C ARG A 214 36.51 -23.59 -27.66
N VAL A 215 35.68 -22.93 -28.45
CA VAL A 215 35.57 -23.22 -29.89
C VAL A 215 36.89 -22.96 -30.61
N LEU A 216 37.62 -21.91 -30.25
CA LEU A 216 38.95 -21.64 -30.79
C LEU A 216 39.95 -22.76 -30.43
N ASP A 217 39.94 -23.23 -29.18
CA ASP A 217 40.80 -24.33 -28.73
C ASP A 217 40.46 -25.62 -29.50
N GLU A 218 39.17 -25.95 -29.67
CA GLU A 218 38.70 -27.10 -30.46
C GLU A 218 39.12 -27.01 -31.93
N LEU A 219 38.97 -25.84 -32.56
CA LEU A 219 39.42 -25.60 -33.94
C LEU A 219 40.93 -25.70 -34.07
N THR A 220 41.68 -25.27 -33.05
CA THR A 220 43.14 -25.39 -33.02
C THR A 220 43.56 -26.85 -32.96
N LEU A 221 42.92 -27.66 -32.11
CA LEU A 221 43.15 -29.11 -32.05
C LEU A 221 42.82 -29.79 -33.38
N ALA A 222 41.67 -29.48 -33.98
CA ALA A 222 41.26 -30.02 -35.28
C ALA A 222 42.24 -29.64 -36.40
N LYS A 223 42.75 -28.39 -36.39
CA LYS A 223 43.78 -27.94 -37.33
C LYS A 223 45.07 -28.75 -37.16
N THR A 224 45.53 -28.95 -35.93
CA THR A 224 46.74 -29.76 -35.68
C THR A 224 46.58 -31.22 -36.09
N ASP A 225 45.39 -31.80 -35.89
CA ASP A 225 45.09 -33.16 -36.33
C ASP A 225 45.12 -33.28 -37.87
N LEU A 226 44.50 -32.34 -38.57
CA LEU A 226 44.56 -32.28 -40.04
C LEU A 226 45.98 -32.03 -40.56
N GLU A 227 46.76 -31.18 -39.90
CA GLU A 227 48.18 -30.96 -40.23
C GLU A 227 49.00 -32.26 -40.07
N MET A 228 48.76 -33.02 -39.00
CA MET A 228 49.39 -34.32 -38.79
C MET A 228 48.98 -35.34 -39.85
N GLN A 229 47.71 -35.37 -40.26
CA GLN A 229 47.23 -36.24 -41.35
C GLN A 229 47.88 -35.86 -42.70
N ILE A 230 48.03 -34.56 -42.99
CA ILE A 230 48.71 -34.08 -44.20
C ILE A 230 50.18 -34.50 -44.20
N GLU A 231 50.89 -34.34 -43.08
CA GLU A 231 52.29 -34.73 -42.97
C GLU A 231 52.44 -36.26 -43.13
N GLY A 232 51.59 -37.05 -42.47
CA GLY A 232 51.58 -38.51 -42.64
C GLY A 232 51.36 -38.94 -44.10
N LEU A 233 50.42 -38.32 -44.81
CA LEU A 233 50.20 -38.59 -46.24
C LEU A 233 51.39 -38.15 -47.11
N ASN A 234 52.08 -37.06 -46.77
CA ASN A 234 53.30 -36.64 -47.46
C ASN A 234 54.45 -37.63 -47.25
N GLU A 235 54.60 -38.15 -46.03
CA GLU A 235 55.57 -39.19 -45.69
C GLU A 235 55.28 -40.49 -46.47
N GLU A 236 54.02 -40.94 -46.51
CA GLU A 236 53.59 -42.10 -47.31
C GLU A 236 53.88 -41.91 -48.80
N LEU A 237 53.60 -40.72 -49.34
CA LEU A 237 53.88 -40.39 -50.74
C LEU A 237 55.39 -40.39 -51.04
N ALA A 238 56.19 -39.84 -50.14
CA ALA A 238 57.65 -39.86 -50.24
C ALA A 238 58.20 -41.30 -50.17
N TYR A 239 57.66 -42.12 -49.27
CA TYR A 239 58.02 -43.53 -49.14
C TYR A 239 57.69 -44.31 -50.41
N LEU A 240 56.48 -44.16 -50.96
CA LEU A 240 56.06 -44.81 -52.21
C LEU A 240 56.91 -44.39 -53.40
N LYS A 241 57.26 -43.10 -53.51
CA LYS A 241 58.17 -42.61 -54.57
C LYS A 241 59.56 -43.22 -54.46
N LYS A 242 60.12 -43.28 -53.25
CA LYS A 242 61.43 -43.88 -53.00
C LYS A 242 61.42 -45.38 -53.33
N ASN A 243 60.40 -46.11 -52.87
CA ASN A 243 60.25 -47.54 -53.18
C ASN A 243 60.14 -47.77 -54.69
N HIS A 244 59.34 -46.97 -55.39
CA HIS A 244 59.23 -47.05 -56.84
C HIS A 244 60.56 -46.75 -57.56
N GLU A 245 61.32 -45.78 -57.06
CA GLU A 245 62.65 -45.46 -57.60
C GLU A 245 63.65 -46.60 -57.37
N GLU A 246 63.61 -47.24 -56.21
CA GLU A 246 64.42 -48.42 -55.87
C GLU A 246 64.04 -49.63 -56.73
N GLU A 247 62.74 -49.94 -56.89
CA GLU A 247 62.24 -50.99 -57.78
C GLU A 247 62.63 -50.72 -59.23
N MET A 248 62.51 -49.48 -59.72
CA MET A 248 62.94 -49.11 -61.07
C MET A 248 64.45 -49.25 -61.26
N LYS A 249 65.26 -48.94 -60.24
CA LYS A 249 66.71 -49.19 -60.27
C LYS A 249 67.00 -50.69 -60.29
N GLU A 250 66.27 -51.48 -59.50
CA GLU A 250 66.40 -52.94 -59.48
C GLU A 250 66.01 -53.56 -60.82
N PHE A 251 64.86 -53.19 -61.40
CA PHE A 251 64.45 -53.60 -62.74
C PHE A 251 65.43 -53.13 -63.82
N SER A 252 65.97 -51.90 -63.72
CA SER A 252 67.03 -51.42 -64.62
C SER A 252 68.31 -52.26 -64.50
N ASN A 253 68.69 -52.66 -63.29
CA ASN A 253 69.83 -53.55 -63.04
C ASN A 253 69.54 -54.97 -63.54
N GLN A 254 68.30 -55.43 -63.44
CA GLN A 254 67.85 -56.74 -63.92
C GLN A 254 67.79 -56.80 -65.46
N VAL A 255 67.47 -55.70 -66.13
CA VAL A 255 67.49 -55.58 -67.60
C VAL A 255 68.92 -55.52 -68.18
N VAL A 256 69.94 -55.13 -67.38
CA VAL A 256 71.36 -55.13 -67.79
C VAL A 256 72.07 -56.47 -67.46
N GLY A 257 71.43 -57.34 -66.68
CA GLY A 257 72.02 -58.60 -66.19
C GLY A 257 71.35 -59.86 -66.73
N GLN A 258 71.17 -60.00 -68.05
CA GLN A 258 70.86 -61.31 -68.62
C GLN A 258 72.16 -62.10 -68.83
N VAL A 259 72.66 -62.71 -67.76
CA VAL A 259 73.73 -63.73 -67.81
C VAL A 259 73.29 -64.96 -67.04
N ASN A 260 73.10 -66.03 -67.81
CA ASN A 260 72.88 -67.39 -67.35
C ASN A 260 74.15 -67.90 -66.65
N VAL A 261 74.05 -68.31 -65.38
CA VAL A 261 75.05 -69.15 -64.71
C VAL A 261 74.34 -70.20 -63.89
N GLU A 262 74.51 -71.45 -64.34
CA GLU A 262 74.10 -72.66 -63.67
C GLU A 262 75.04 -72.99 -62.50
N MET A 263 74.44 -73.62 -61.48
CA MET A 263 75.05 -74.65 -60.62
C MET A 263 75.97 -74.18 -59.48
N ASP A 264 75.54 -74.34 -58.22
CA ASP A 264 75.98 -75.50 -57.42
C ASP A 264 75.07 -75.76 -56.21
N ALA A 265 74.66 -77.01 -56.05
CA ALA A 265 73.74 -77.45 -54.99
C ALA A 265 74.52 -77.69 -53.70
N THR A 266 74.42 -76.75 -52.76
CA THR A 266 74.87 -76.95 -51.38
C THR A 266 73.86 -77.84 -50.61
N PRO A 267 74.32 -78.59 -49.59
CA PRO A 267 73.66 -79.81 -49.14
C PRO A 267 72.26 -79.57 -48.57
N GLY A 268 71.33 -80.47 -48.92
CA GLY A 268 69.90 -80.38 -48.65
C GLY A 268 69.56 -79.87 -47.25
N ILE A 269 69.08 -78.63 -47.19
CA ILE A 269 68.25 -78.16 -46.09
C ILE A 269 67.01 -79.05 -46.09
N ASP A 270 66.76 -79.71 -44.97
CA ASP A 270 65.58 -80.56 -44.77
C ASP A 270 64.31 -79.74 -45.02
N LEU A 271 63.81 -79.83 -46.25
CA LEU A 271 62.67 -79.06 -46.76
C LEU A 271 61.43 -79.33 -45.91
N THR A 272 61.33 -80.54 -45.36
CA THR A 272 60.29 -80.97 -44.43
C THR A 272 60.30 -80.12 -43.16
N ARG A 273 61.49 -79.84 -42.61
CA ARG A 273 61.67 -78.99 -41.42
C ARG A 273 61.30 -77.54 -41.71
N VAL A 274 61.74 -76.98 -42.85
CA VAL A 274 61.42 -75.60 -43.23
C VAL A 274 59.93 -75.42 -43.54
N LEU A 275 59.29 -76.38 -44.21
CA LEU A 275 57.85 -76.36 -44.46
C LEU A 275 57.04 -76.53 -43.16
N ALA A 276 57.52 -77.34 -42.22
CA ALA A 276 56.91 -77.48 -40.89
C ALA A 276 57.06 -76.19 -40.06
N GLU A 277 58.23 -75.55 -40.10
CA GLU A 277 58.50 -74.29 -39.41
C GLU A 277 57.69 -73.13 -40.02
N MET A 278 57.55 -73.06 -41.35
CA MET A 278 56.64 -72.12 -42.01
C MET A 278 55.18 -72.35 -41.61
N ARG A 279 54.71 -73.61 -41.59
CA ARG A 279 53.34 -73.92 -41.10
C ARG A 279 53.16 -73.47 -39.65
N ALA A 280 54.11 -73.78 -38.77
CA ALA A 280 54.05 -73.37 -37.37
C ALA A 280 54.04 -71.84 -37.21
N GLN A 281 54.78 -71.10 -38.04
CA GLN A 281 54.73 -69.64 -38.05
C GLN A 281 53.39 -69.09 -38.55
N TYR A 282 52.82 -69.66 -39.62
CA TYR A 282 51.50 -69.27 -40.11
C TYR A 282 50.40 -69.59 -39.10
N GLU A 283 50.46 -70.75 -38.46
CA GLU A 283 49.50 -71.15 -37.43
C GLU A 283 49.61 -70.26 -36.19
N ALA A 284 50.84 -69.92 -35.76
CA ALA A 284 51.07 -68.97 -34.68
C ALA A 284 50.61 -67.54 -35.04
N MET A 285 50.77 -67.11 -36.30
CA MET A 285 50.30 -65.81 -36.78
C MET A 285 48.77 -65.76 -36.87
N ALA A 286 48.14 -66.81 -37.39
CA ALA A 286 46.68 -66.92 -37.45
C ALA A 286 46.07 -66.94 -36.04
N GLU A 287 46.69 -67.66 -35.11
CA GLU A 287 46.27 -67.74 -33.72
C GLU A 287 46.49 -66.41 -32.96
N ARG A 288 47.58 -65.68 -33.24
CA ARG A 288 47.76 -64.30 -32.75
C ARG A 288 46.69 -63.37 -33.29
N ASN A 289 46.46 -63.38 -34.60
CA ASN A 289 45.46 -62.52 -35.24
C ASN A 289 44.05 -62.79 -34.69
N ARG A 290 43.69 -64.06 -34.50
CA ARG A 290 42.42 -64.45 -33.85
C ARG A 290 42.31 -63.87 -32.44
N ARG A 291 43.37 -63.98 -31.64
CA ARG A 291 43.40 -63.48 -30.26
C ARG A 291 43.34 -61.95 -30.21
N ASP A 292 44.09 -61.26 -31.07
CA ASP A 292 44.08 -59.80 -31.20
C ASP A 292 42.70 -59.29 -31.64
N ALA A 293 42.02 -60.00 -32.56
CA ALA A 293 40.66 -59.66 -32.99
C ALA A 293 39.62 -59.86 -31.88
N GLU A 294 39.74 -60.94 -31.09
CA GLU A 294 38.89 -61.19 -29.91
C GLU A 294 39.10 -60.11 -28.84
N GLU A 295 40.36 -59.78 -28.53
CA GLU A 295 40.71 -58.73 -27.56
C GLU A 295 40.21 -57.36 -28.03
N TRP A 296 40.36 -57.04 -29.32
CA TRP A 296 39.83 -55.81 -29.91
C TRP A 296 38.31 -55.74 -29.83
N PHE A 297 37.61 -56.83 -30.15
CA PHE A 297 36.15 -56.91 -30.05
C PHE A 297 35.67 -56.76 -28.61
N HIS A 298 36.35 -57.41 -27.65
CA HIS A 298 36.06 -57.27 -26.23
C HIS A 298 36.32 -55.86 -25.73
N ALA A 299 37.42 -55.23 -26.12
CA ALA A 299 37.74 -53.85 -25.77
C ALA A 299 36.66 -52.89 -26.29
N LYS A 300 36.26 -53.01 -27.57
CA LYS A 300 35.21 -52.15 -28.13
C LYS A 300 33.82 -52.41 -27.54
N SER A 301 33.49 -53.67 -27.27
CA SER A 301 32.23 -54.02 -26.60
C SER A 301 32.19 -53.48 -25.16
N ALA A 302 33.31 -53.55 -24.44
CA ALA A 302 33.41 -53.01 -23.09
C ALA A 302 33.30 -51.48 -23.07
N GLU A 303 33.92 -50.79 -24.02
CA GLU A 303 33.80 -49.33 -24.18
C GLU A 303 32.37 -48.91 -24.52
N LEU A 304 31.74 -49.55 -25.50
CA LEU A 304 30.35 -49.30 -25.85
C LEU A 304 29.41 -49.56 -24.66
N ASN A 305 29.61 -50.64 -23.92
CA ASN A 305 28.80 -50.95 -22.74
C ASN A 305 28.99 -49.90 -21.63
N LYS A 306 30.21 -49.38 -21.45
CA LYS A 306 30.48 -48.28 -20.52
C LYS A 306 29.74 -47.01 -20.96
N GLU A 307 29.81 -46.63 -22.23
CA GLU A 307 29.09 -45.47 -22.77
C GLU A 307 27.57 -45.61 -22.64
N VAL A 308 27.02 -46.79 -22.92
CA VAL A 308 25.59 -47.08 -22.74
C VAL A 308 25.20 -46.95 -21.27
N SER A 309 26.03 -47.44 -20.34
CA SER A 309 25.79 -47.29 -18.90
C SER A 309 25.83 -45.83 -18.46
N THR A 310 26.81 -45.05 -18.91
CA THR A 310 26.91 -43.62 -18.56
C THR A 310 25.76 -42.81 -19.15
N ASN A 311 25.41 -43.06 -20.42
CA ASN A 311 24.28 -42.41 -21.08
C ASN A 311 22.96 -42.77 -20.40
N THR A 312 22.78 -44.04 -20.02
CA THR A 312 21.59 -44.47 -19.26
C THR A 312 21.50 -43.76 -17.92
N ALA A 313 22.61 -43.66 -17.18
CA ALA A 313 22.64 -42.94 -15.91
C ALA A 313 22.28 -41.45 -16.09
N MET A 314 22.87 -40.76 -17.08
CA MET A 314 22.55 -39.37 -17.40
C MET A 314 21.07 -39.18 -17.79
N ILE A 315 20.51 -40.10 -18.58
CA ILE A 315 19.09 -40.05 -18.95
C ILE A 315 18.21 -40.20 -17.69
N GLN A 316 18.57 -41.09 -16.76
CA GLN A 316 17.81 -41.23 -15.52
C GLN A 316 17.91 -39.98 -14.64
N THR A 317 19.09 -39.37 -14.50
CA THR A 317 19.25 -38.14 -13.71
C THR A 317 18.48 -36.97 -14.31
N SER A 318 18.58 -36.75 -15.63
CA SER A 318 17.79 -35.71 -16.31
C SER A 318 16.29 -35.98 -16.19
N LYS A 319 15.85 -37.24 -16.25
CA LYS A 319 14.45 -37.61 -16.03
C LYS A 319 14.00 -37.26 -14.61
N THR A 320 14.82 -37.54 -13.58
CA THR A 320 14.49 -37.17 -12.20
C THR A 320 14.42 -35.65 -12.01
N GLU A 321 15.37 -34.90 -12.57
CA GLU A 321 15.38 -33.43 -12.55
C GLU A 321 14.13 -32.85 -13.21
N ILE A 322 13.72 -33.36 -14.38
CA ILE A 322 12.49 -32.93 -15.05
C ILE A 322 11.26 -33.22 -14.16
N THR A 323 11.20 -34.36 -13.49
CA THR A 323 10.06 -34.66 -12.60
C THR A 323 10.04 -33.80 -11.35
N GLU A 324 11.20 -33.41 -10.83
CA GLU A 324 11.32 -32.53 -9.68
C GLU A 324 10.94 -31.09 -10.05
N LEU A 325 11.43 -30.58 -11.18
CA LEU A 325 11.04 -29.29 -11.75
C LEU A 325 9.54 -29.21 -12.05
N ARG A 326 8.94 -30.31 -12.53
CA ARG A 326 7.47 -30.36 -12.71
C ARG A 326 6.72 -30.29 -11.39
N ARG A 327 7.20 -30.94 -10.33
CA ARG A 327 6.60 -30.85 -8.99
C ARG A 327 6.73 -29.45 -8.41
N THR A 328 7.90 -28.82 -8.55
CA THR A 328 8.10 -27.45 -8.05
C THR A 328 7.23 -26.45 -8.81
N LEU A 329 7.12 -26.59 -10.14
CA LEU A 329 6.22 -25.76 -10.95
C LEU A 329 4.76 -25.91 -10.48
N GLN A 330 4.27 -27.13 -10.31
CA GLN A 330 2.92 -27.37 -9.80
C GLN A 330 2.70 -26.78 -8.41
N GLY A 331 3.69 -26.91 -7.50
CA GLY A 331 3.63 -26.30 -6.18
C GLY A 331 3.54 -24.77 -6.23
N LEU A 332 4.35 -24.13 -7.08
CA LEU A 332 4.33 -22.69 -7.30
C LEU A 332 3.02 -22.21 -7.95
N GLU A 333 2.45 -23.00 -8.86
CA GLU A 333 1.17 -22.69 -9.48
C GLU A 333 0.02 -22.75 -8.47
N ILE A 334 0.01 -23.75 -7.57
CA ILE A 334 -0.95 -23.82 -6.46
C ILE A 334 -0.78 -22.63 -5.51
N GLU A 335 0.45 -22.29 -5.15
CA GLU A 335 0.72 -21.11 -4.30
C GLU A 335 0.23 -19.83 -4.98
N LEU A 336 0.46 -19.66 -6.28
CA LEU A 336 -0.05 -18.52 -7.04
C LEU A 336 -1.59 -18.47 -6.99
N GLN A 337 -2.28 -19.58 -7.20
CA GLN A 337 -3.75 -19.63 -7.12
C GLN A 337 -4.26 -19.33 -5.70
N SER A 338 -3.57 -19.81 -4.67
CA SER A 338 -3.85 -19.51 -3.27
C SER A 338 -3.73 -18.01 -2.99
N GLN A 339 -2.62 -17.38 -3.42
CA GLN A 339 -2.38 -15.95 -3.25
C GLN A 339 -3.39 -15.10 -4.01
N LEU A 340 -3.78 -15.49 -5.23
CA LEU A 340 -4.85 -14.81 -5.98
C LEU A 340 -6.20 -14.90 -5.26
N SER A 341 -6.52 -16.06 -4.68
CA SER A 341 -7.74 -16.26 -3.90
C SER A 341 -7.73 -15.41 -2.62
N MET A 342 -6.59 -15.36 -1.92
CA MET A 342 -6.41 -14.52 -0.73
C MET A 342 -6.55 -13.04 -1.08
N LYS A 343 -5.91 -12.59 -2.17
CA LYS A 343 -6.02 -11.22 -2.68
C LYS A 343 -7.47 -10.85 -2.98
N ALA A 344 -8.19 -11.69 -3.72
CA ALA A 344 -9.60 -11.46 -4.03
C ALA A 344 -10.48 -11.39 -2.76
N GLY A 345 -10.20 -12.25 -1.77
CA GLY A 345 -10.86 -12.20 -0.46
C GLY A 345 -10.61 -10.86 0.26
N LEU A 346 -9.35 -10.40 0.29
CA LEU A 346 -8.99 -9.12 0.91
C LEU A 346 -9.64 -7.93 0.18
N GLU A 347 -9.58 -7.89 -1.15
CA GLU A 347 -10.25 -6.85 -1.96
C GLU A 347 -11.75 -6.82 -1.67
N ASN A 348 -12.41 -7.98 -1.55
CA ASN A 348 -13.83 -8.06 -1.19
C ASN A 348 -14.11 -7.54 0.23
N THR A 349 -13.27 -7.88 1.22
CA THR A 349 -13.44 -7.35 2.58
C THR A 349 -13.26 -5.84 2.64
N VAL A 350 -12.32 -5.28 1.87
CA VAL A 350 -12.14 -3.82 1.77
C VAL A 350 -13.40 -3.20 1.16
N ALA A 351 -13.87 -3.70 0.02
CA ALA A 351 -15.08 -3.21 -0.64
C ALA A 351 -16.32 -3.30 0.28
N GLU A 352 -16.47 -4.40 1.03
CA GLU A 352 -17.55 -4.57 2.00
C GLU A 352 -17.47 -3.54 3.14
N THR A 353 -16.27 -3.31 3.68
CA THR A 353 -16.07 -2.30 4.73
C THR A 353 -16.32 -0.88 4.23
N GLU A 354 -15.86 -0.54 3.03
CA GLU A 354 -16.13 0.75 2.37
C GLU A 354 -17.62 0.95 2.14
N CYS A 355 -18.32 -0.07 1.63
CA CYS A 355 -19.77 -0.03 1.44
C CYS A 355 -20.50 0.17 2.77
N ARG A 356 -20.11 -0.54 3.83
CA ARG A 356 -20.68 -0.38 5.17
C ARG A 356 -20.49 1.03 5.70
N TYR A 357 -19.29 1.60 5.57
CA TYR A 357 -19.03 2.97 6.02
C TYR A 357 -19.76 4.01 5.17
N ALA A 358 -19.86 3.81 3.85
CA ALA A 358 -20.65 4.66 2.97
C ALA A 358 -22.13 4.70 3.37
N LEU A 359 -22.71 3.53 3.70
CA LEU A 359 -24.09 3.44 4.20
C LEU A 359 -24.26 4.15 5.55
N GLN A 360 -23.32 3.96 6.48
CA GLN A 360 -23.34 4.67 7.78
C GLN A 360 -23.26 6.18 7.60
N LEU A 361 -22.38 6.64 6.71
CA LEU A 361 -22.26 8.07 6.39
C LEU A 361 -23.54 8.62 5.77
N GLN A 362 -24.16 7.87 4.84
CA GLN A 362 -25.44 8.25 4.25
C GLN A 362 -26.56 8.33 5.31
N GLN A 363 -26.59 7.41 6.27
CA GLN A 363 -27.56 7.43 7.36
C GLN A 363 -27.37 8.66 8.26
N ILE A 364 -26.13 8.98 8.64
CA ILE A 364 -25.82 10.18 9.44
C ILE A 364 -26.18 11.45 8.65
N GLN A 365 -25.84 11.51 7.37
CA GLN A 365 -26.20 12.63 6.50
C GLN A 365 -27.72 12.82 6.41
N GLY A 366 -28.48 11.72 6.31
CA GLY A 366 -29.94 11.75 6.35
C GLY A 366 -30.49 12.30 7.67
N LEU A 367 -29.91 11.90 8.80
CA LEU A 367 -30.29 12.45 10.11
C LEU A 367 -29.99 13.95 10.20
N ILE A 368 -28.79 14.37 9.76
CA ILE A 368 -28.42 15.79 9.73
C ILE A 368 -29.42 16.59 8.90
N SER A 369 -29.72 16.14 7.68
CA SER A 369 -30.68 16.82 6.81
C SER A 369 -32.10 16.88 7.41
N SER A 370 -32.52 15.84 8.14
CA SER A 370 -33.81 15.87 8.83
C SER A 370 -33.86 16.90 9.97
N ILE A 371 -32.78 17.02 10.74
CA ILE A 371 -32.68 18.00 11.83
C ILE A 371 -32.55 19.42 11.26
N GLU A 372 -31.78 19.61 10.18
CA GLU A 372 -31.68 20.88 9.47
C GLU A 372 -33.05 21.34 8.93
N ALA A 373 -33.85 20.41 8.39
CA ALA A 373 -35.21 20.69 7.95
C ALA A 373 -36.11 21.11 9.12
N GLN A 374 -36.08 20.40 10.24
CA GLN A 374 -36.83 20.76 11.46
C GLN A 374 -36.42 22.13 12.00
N LEU A 375 -35.12 22.45 12.02
CA LEU A 375 -34.62 23.77 12.43
C LEU A 375 -35.09 24.88 11.48
N SER A 376 -35.11 24.61 10.18
CA SER A 376 -35.64 25.54 9.18
C SER A 376 -37.14 25.79 9.38
N GLU A 377 -37.91 24.73 9.61
CA GLU A 377 -39.35 24.81 9.87
C GLU A 377 -39.64 25.64 11.13
N LEU A 378 -38.97 25.35 12.24
CA LEU A 378 -39.15 26.08 13.50
C LEU A 378 -38.73 27.55 13.40
N ARG A 379 -37.70 27.87 12.60
CA ARG A 379 -37.33 29.26 12.30
C ARG A 379 -38.43 29.96 11.50
N SER A 380 -38.99 29.30 10.49
CA SER A 380 -40.10 29.85 9.70
C SER A 380 -41.35 30.07 10.56
N GLU A 381 -41.67 29.13 11.44
CA GLU A 381 -42.81 29.23 12.37
C GLU A 381 -42.59 30.39 13.36
N MET A 382 -41.40 30.52 13.93
CA MET A 382 -41.04 31.62 14.82
C MET A 382 -41.15 32.98 14.12
N GLU A 383 -40.72 33.07 12.86
CA GLU A 383 -40.83 34.30 12.08
C GLU A 383 -42.29 34.65 11.78
N CYS A 384 -43.12 33.66 11.45
CA CYS A 384 -44.55 33.83 11.27
C CYS A 384 -45.24 34.32 12.57
N GLN A 385 -44.98 33.65 13.70
CA GLN A 385 -45.47 34.08 15.01
C GLN A 385 -45.02 35.51 15.35
N ASN A 386 -43.76 35.87 15.07
CA ASN A 386 -43.27 37.23 15.29
C ASN A 386 -44.05 38.27 14.48
N GLN A 387 -44.40 37.96 13.23
CA GLN A 387 -45.23 38.82 12.39
C GLN A 387 -46.65 38.94 12.96
N GLU A 388 -47.27 37.84 13.39
CA GLU A 388 -48.58 37.85 14.06
C GLU A 388 -48.57 38.68 15.34
N TYR A 389 -47.54 38.53 16.18
CA TYR A 389 -47.36 39.35 17.39
C TYR A 389 -47.22 40.84 17.06
N LYS A 390 -46.49 41.21 16.01
CA LYS A 390 -46.39 42.60 15.55
C LYS A 390 -47.74 43.15 15.10
N MET A 391 -48.51 42.38 14.33
CA MET A 391 -49.86 42.79 13.92
C MET A 391 -50.79 42.97 15.11
N LEU A 392 -50.75 42.05 16.08
CA LEU A 392 -51.56 42.14 17.29
C LEU A 392 -51.17 43.35 18.15
N LEU A 393 -49.87 43.66 18.24
CA LEU A 393 -49.38 44.85 18.92
C LEU A 393 -49.89 46.13 18.24
N ASP A 394 -49.90 46.18 16.90
CA ASP A 394 -50.42 47.33 16.15
C ASP A 394 -51.94 47.53 16.34
N ILE A 395 -52.71 46.43 16.39
CA ILE A 395 -54.14 46.49 16.73
C ILE A 395 -54.33 46.97 18.17
N LYS A 396 -53.53 46.45 19.11
CA LYS A 396 -53.59 46.85 20.52
C LYS A 396 -53.30 48.34 20.69
N THR A 397 -52.23 48.85 20.07
CA THR A 397 -51.89 50.28 20.14
C THR A 397 -52.99 51.15 19.54
N ARG A 398 -53.62 50.72 18.44
CA ARG A 398 -54.79 51.39 17.86
C ARG A 398 -55.99 51.41 18.80
N LEU A 399 -56.34 50.27 19.41
CA LEU A 399 -57.45 50.20 20.37
C LEU A 399 -57.17 51.03 21.62
N GLU A 400 -55.92 51.09 22.08
CA GLU A 400 -55.52 51.97 23.20
C GLU A 400 -55.71 53.46 22.85
N GLN A 401 -55.43 53.86 21.61
CA GLN A 401 -55.73 55.21 21.13
C GLN A 401 -57.23 55.47 21.09
N GLU A 402 -58.03 54.54 20.58
CA GLU A 402 -59.50 54.65 20.56
C GLU A 402 -60.05 54.78 22.00
N ILE A 403 -59.61 53.95 22.94
CA ILE A 403 -59.99 54.06 24.37
C ILE A 403 -59.57 55.40 24.97
N ALA A 404 -58.37 55.90 24.67
CA ALA A 404 -57.92 57.20 25.13
C ALA A 404 -58.83 58.33 24.61
N THR A 405 -59.22 58.27 23.33
CA THR A 405 -60.18 59.23 22.76
C THR A 405 -61.56 59.11 23.40
N TYR A 406 -62.04 57.89 23.67
CA TYR A 406 -63.31 57.68 24.36
C TYR A 406 -63.26 58.23 25.79
N ARG A 407 -62.16 58.02 26.53
CA ARG A 407 -61.97 58.59 27.88
C ARG A 407 -61.99 60.12 27.85
N SER A 408 -61.28 60.75 26.91
CA SER A 408 -61.29 62.22 26.75
C SER A 408 -62.69 62.76 26.46
N LEU A 409 -63.48 62.07 25.63
CA LEU A 409 -64.87 62.48 25.35
C LEU A 409 -65.77 62.35 26.58
N LEU A 410 -65.60 61.29 27.40
CA LEU A 410 -66.31 61.16 28.67
C LEU A 410 -65.89 62.25 29.66
N GLU A 411 -64.59 62.55 29.79
CA GLU A 411 -64.09 63.63 30.65
C GLU A 411 -64.62 65.01 30.20
N ASP A 412 -64.69 65.29 28.90
CA ASP A 412 -65.30 66.52 28.35
C ASP A 412 -66.82 66.60 28.60
N GLN A 413 -67.49 65.45 28.71
CA GLN A 413 -68.91 65.36 29.01
C GLN A 413 -69.19 65.46 30.52
N ASP A 414 -68.34 64.87 31.35
CA ASP A 414 -68.34 65.03 32.82
C ASP A 414 -68.01 66.48 33.21
N ALA A 415 -67.08 67.14 32.53
CA ALA A 415 -66.81 68.58 32.69
C ALA A 415 -68.01 69.47 32.29
N LYS A 416 -68.91 68.99 31.42
CA LYS A 416 -70.18 69.67 31.10
C LYS A 416 -71.31 69.35 32.08
N MET A 417 -71.29 68.20 32.75
CA MET A 417 -72.26 67.80 33.78
C MET A 417 -71.92 68.42 35.15
N THR A 418 -70.65 68.57 35.51
CA THR A 418 -70.22 69.33 36.68
C THR A 418 -70.02 70.80 36.29
N GLY A 419 -71.12 71.57 36.27
CA GLY A 419 -71.07 73.00 36.04
C GLY A 419 -70.24 73.73 37.10
N VAL A 420 -68.96 74.00 36.80
CA VAL A 420 -68.21 75.12 37.37
C VAL A 420 -67.39 75.75 36.24
N PRO A 421 -67.69 77.00 35.82
CA PRO A 421 -66.85 77.71 34.87
C PRO A 421 -65.69 78.36 35.63
N SER A 422 -64.48 78.26 35.09
CA SER A 422 -63.46 79.28 35.29
C SER A 422 -62.70 79.44 33.99
N SER A 423 -62.80 80.65 33.45
CA SER A 423 -62.40 81.02 32.11
C SER A 423 -60.93 81.40 32.02
N ALA A 424 -60.43 81.25 30.80
CA ALA A 424 -59.44 82.11 30.14
C ALA A 424 -57.96 81.95 30.56
N GLY A 425 -57.16 81.56 29.57
CA GLY A 425 -55.71 81.65 29.59
C GLY A 425 -55.11 81.15 28.28
N SER A 426 -55.24 81.94 27.22
CA SER A 426 -54.56 81.69 25.95
C SER A 426 -53.05 81.69 26.14
N VAL A 427 -52.35 80.66 25.65
CA VAL A 427 -50.98 80.79 25.13
C VAL A 427 -50.68 79.64 24.17
N SER A 428 -50.67 79.94 22.88
CA SER A 428 -49.68 79.38 21.95
C SER A 428 -48.37 80.15 22.19
N PRO A 429 -47.15 79.62 21.89
CA PRO A 429 -46.87 78.78 20.72
C PRO A 429 -45.85 77.64 20.97
N ARG A 430 -45.61 76.80 19.95
CA ARG A 430 -44.27 76.56 19.35
C ARG A 430 -44.13 75.17 18.71
N SER A 431 -43.74 75.22 17.45
CA SER A 431 -43.30 74.15 16.58
C SER A 431 -42.26 73.23 17.23
N THR A 432 -42.43 71.92 17.08
CA THR A 432 -41.29 71.00 16.88
C THR A 432 -41.75 69.80 16.06
N SER A 433 -41.49 69.86 14.76
CA SER A 433 -41.43 68.68 13.91
C SER A 433 -40.25 67.81 14.37
N VAL A 434 -40.51 66.65 14.94
CA VAL A 434 -39.50 65.61 15.10
C VAL A 434 -39.86 64.46 14.16
N THR A 435 -39.32 64.57 12.96
CA THR A 435 -39.13 63.43 12.05
C THR A 435 -38.01 62.58 12.65
N THR A 436 -38.35 61.50 13.35
CA THR A 436 -37.38 60.43 13.66
C THR A 436 -37.45 59.40 12.54
N THR A 437 -36.83 59.72 11.41
CA THR A 437 -36.30 58.71 10.50
C THR A 437 -34.98 58.23 11.09
N SER A 438 -34.94 56.99 11.58
CA SER A 438 -33.70 56.28 11.89
C SER A 438 -33.64 55.04 11.02
N SER A 439 -32.81 55.17 9.99
CA SER A 439 -32.34 54.18 9.04
C SER A 439 -31.98 52.83 9.66
N VAL A 440 -32.62 51.76 9.18
CA VAL A 440 -32.03 50.42 9.25
C VAL A 440 -31.08 50.29 8.07
N SER A 441 -29.79 50.33 8.36
CA SER A 441 -28.72 49.98 7.43
C SER A 441 -28.84 48.51 7.06
N VAL A 442 -29.33 48.24 5.85
CA VAL A 442 -29.18 46.93 5.19
C VAL A 442 -27.73 46.84 4.74
N THR A 443 -26.90 46.16 5.53
CA THR A 443 -25.57 45.75 5.07
C THR A 443 -25.73 44.55 4.15
N THR A 444 -25.86 44.81 2.85
CA THR A 444 -25.69 43.79 1.83
C THR A 444 -24.20 43.44 1.74
N THR A 445 -23.70 42.52 2.58
CA THR A 445 -22.42 41.86 2.30
C THR A 445 -22.64 40.84 1.19
N SER A 446 -22.30 41.26 -0.01
CA SER A 446 -22.02 40.40 -1.15
C SER A 446 -20.85 39.46 -0.81
N ASN A 447 -21.16 38.25 -0.35
CA ASN A 447 -20.19 37.16 -0.33
C ASN A 447 -19.94 36.69 -1.77
N ALA A 448 -19.04 37.39 -2.46
CA ALA A 448 -18.36 36.88 -3.63
C ALA A 448 -17.49 35.69 -3.19
N SER A 449 -18.03 34.48 -3.39
CA SER A 449 -17.32 33.23 -3.22
C SER A 449 -16.06 33.22 -4.07
N GLY A 450 -14.96 32.82 -3.44
CA GLY A 450 -13.66 32.62 -4.06
C GLY A 450 -13.74 31.66 -5.23
N ARG A 451 -13.12 32.06 -6.34
CA ARG A 451 -12.78 31.15 -7.43
C ARG A 451 -11.43 31.56 -8.03
N ARG A 452 -10.35 31.04 -7.47
CA ARG A 452 -9.09 30.78 -8.17
C ARG A 452 -8.53 29.49 -7.62
N THR A 453 -8.55 28.45 -8.45
CA THR A 453 -7.39 27.67 -8.91
C THR A 453 -7.88 26.35 -9.52
N SER A 454 -7.86 26.27 -10.85
CA SER A 454 -7.71 24.98 -11.53
C SER A 454 -6.89 25.26 -12.78
N ASP A 455 -5.58 25.22 -12.56
CA ASP A 455 -4.57 25.26 -13.61
C ASP A 455 -4.71 23.99 -14.46
N VAL A 456 -4.83 24.19 -15.77
CA VAL A 456 -5.06 23.13 -16.75
C VAL A 456 -3.71 22.58 -17.17
N ARG A 457 -3.36 21.46 -16.55
CA ARG A 457 -2.88 20.21 -17.16
C ARG A 457 -2.24 20.28 -18.57
N ARG A 458 -0.98 19.80 -18.61
CA ARG A 458 -0.13 19.19 -19.69
C ARG A 458 0.92 20.08 -20.36
N PRO A 459 2.08 19.52 -20.79
CA PRO A 459 2.30 18.17 -21.40
C PRO A 459 2.36 16.95 -20.49
#